data_AF-A0A1N6QX34-F1
#
_entry.id   AF-A0A1N6QX34-F1
#
_cell.length_a   1.000
_cell.length_b   1.000
_cell.length_c   1.000
_cell.angle_alpha   90.00
_cell.angle_beta   90.00
_cell.angle_gamma   90.00
#
_symmetry.space_group_name_H-M   'P 1'
#
loop_
_entity.id
_entity.type
_entity.pdbx_description
1 polymer ?
#
loop_
_entity_poly.entity_id
_entity_poly.type
_entity_poly.pdbx_seq_one_letter_code
_entity_poly.pdbx_strand_id
1 'polypeptide(L)' 'MIAFIVIVRRAGLVVATYNETAIDSSTAVMNAQVRYGACAVFVQVA' A
#
# COMPACT_ATOMS: atom_id res chain seq x y z
N MET A 1 1.55 5.15 15.54
CA MET A 1 1.38 4.51 14.21
C MET A 1 0.00 4.88 13.69
N ILE A 2 -0.15 5.00 12.37
CA ILE A 2 -1.36 5.48 11.69
C ILE A 2 -1.93 4.31 10.87
N ALA A 3 -3.26 4.15 10.91
CA ALA A 3 -3.95 3.18 10.08
C ALA A 3 -4.20 3.77 8.68
N PHE A 4 -3.86 3.00 7.66
CA PHE A 4 -4.04 3.35 6.26
C PHE A 4 -4.85 2.28 5.54
N ILE A 5 -5.68 2.70 4.60
CA ILE A 5 -6.20 1.82 3.55
C ILE A 5 -5.23 1.94 2.37
N VAL A 6 -4.61 0.82 2.01
CA VAL A 6 -3.62 0.71 0.93
C VAL A 6 -4.28 0.07 -0.28
N ILE A 7 -4.17 0.73 -1.44
CA ILE A 7 -4.65 0.23 -2.73
C ILE A 7 -3.46 0.04 -3.65
N VAL A 8 -3.24 -1.19 -4.11
CA VAL A 8 -2.11 -1.56 -4.97
C VAL A 8 -2.62 -1.88 -6.37
N ARG A 9 -2.01 -1.22 -7.37
CA ARG A 9 -2.24 -1.48 -8.80
C ARG A 9 -0.94 -1.87 -9.47
N ARG A 10 -0.91 -3.09 -10.04
CA ARG A 10 0.22 -3.61 -10.81
C ARG A 10 -0.30 -4.24 -12.10
N ALA A 11 0.39 -3.99 -13.21
CA ALA A 11 0.03 -4.58 -14.50
C ALA A 11 0.08 -6.12 -14.41
N GLY A 12 -0.97 -6.79 -14.88
CA GLY A 12 -1.09 -8.25 -14.84
C GLY A 12 -1.50 -8.83 -13.47
N LEU A 13 -1.79 -8.00 -12.47
CA LEU A 13 -2.33 -8.43 -11.18
C LEU A 13 -3.72 -7.81 -10.93
N VAL A 14 -4.57 -8.52 -10.19
CA VAL A 14 -5.83 -7.96 -9.68
C VAL A 14 -5.52 -6.85 -8.67
N VAL A 15 -6.33 -5.78 -8.69
CA VAL A 15 -6.21 -4.68 -7.72
C VAL A 15 -6.36 -5.23 -6.30
N ALA A 16 -5.38 -4.98 -5.45
CA ALA A 16 -5.42 -5.37 -4.05
C ALA A 16 -5.77 -4.17 -3.17
N THR A 17 -6.58 -4.39 -2.14
CA THR A 17 -6.91 -3.37 -1.14
C THR A 17 -6.89 -3.98 0.24
N TYR A 18 -6.16 -3.38 1.17
CA TYR A 18 -6.00 -3.90 2.53
C TYR A 18 -5.69 -2.79 3.54
N ASN A 19 -5.97 -3.06 4.82
CA ASN A 19 -5.61 -2.16 5.91
C ASN A 19 -4.17 -2.43 6.37
N GLU A 20 -3.43 -1.36 6.62
CA GLU A 20 -2.06 -1.40 7.10
C GLU A 20 -1.85 -0.41 8.25
N THR A 21 -0.98 -0.73 9.19
CA THR A 21 -0.54 0.21 10.23
C THR A 21 0.92 0.56 10.00
N ALA A 22 1.21 1.84 9.77
CA ALA A 22 2.55 2.32 9.44
C ALA A 22 2.91 3.57 10.25
N ILE A 23 4.19 3.95 10.24
CA ILE A 23 4.64 5.17 10.95
C ILE A 23 4.11 6.42 10.22
N ASP A 24 4.17 6.39 8.89
CA ASP A 24 3.70 7.43 7.98
C ASP A 24 3.26 6.80 6.64
N SER A 25 2.83 7.64 5.69
CA SER A 25 2.41 7.18 4.36
C SER A 25 3.57 6.59 3.54
N SER A 26 4.79 7.09 3.71
CA SER A 26 5.96 6.62 2.97
C SER A 26 6.34 5.19 3.35
N THR A 27 6.25 4.87 4.64
CA THR A 27 6.44 3.52 5.17
C THR A 27 5.38 2.55 4.63
N ALA A 28 4.10 2.95 4.59
CA ALA A 28 3.03 2.13 4.03
C ALA A 28 3.26 1.81 2.55
N VAL A 29 3.72 2.80 1.77
CA VAL A 29 4.08 2.60 0.35
C VAL A 29 5.27 1.65 0.21
N MET A 30 6.32 1.82 1.00
CA MET A 30 7.49 0.93 0.96
C MET A 30 7.12 -0.52 1.29
N ASN A 31 6.33 -0.76 2.34
CA ASN A 31 5.86 -2.10 2.69
C ASN A 31 5.05 -2.76 1.57
N ALA A 32 4.14 -2.00 0.94
CA ALA A 32 3.39 -2.47 -0.21
C ALA A 32 4.30 -2.84 -1.38
N GLN A 33 5.31 -2.01 -1.69
CA GLN A 33 6.27 -2.29 -2.76
C GLN A 33 7.20 -3.46 -2.44
N VAL A 34 7.57 -3.69 -1.17
CA VAL A 34 8.32 -4.88 -0.76
C VAL A 34 7.49 -6.15 -0.97
N ARG A 35 6.19 -6.12 -0.66
CA ARG A 35 5.30 -7.29 -0.82
C ARG A 35 4.92 -7.57 -2.26
N TYR A 36 4.62 -6.54 -3.06
CA TYR A 36 4.06 -6.68 -4.40
C TYR A 36 5.03 -6.31 -5.53
N GLY A 37 6.26 -5.92 -5.21
CA GLY A 37 7.25 -5.41 -6.16
C GLY A 37 6.95 -4.00 -6.64
N ALA A 38 7.59 -3.58 -7.73
CA ALA A 38 7.35 -2.28 -8.35
C ALA A 38 5.88 -2.16 -8.80
N CYS A 39 5.12 -1.28 -8.13
CA CYS A 39 3.69 -1.08 -8.35
C CYS A 39 3.27 0.37 -8.00
N ALA A 40 2.11 0.78 -8.51
CA ALA A 40 1.47 2.01 -8.10
C ALA A 40 0.68 1.77 -6.82
N VAL A 41 0.96 2.58 -5.79
CA VAL A 41 0.35 2.47 -4.47
C VAL A 41 -0.38 3.77 -4.15
N PHE A 42 -1.64 3.66 -3.75
CA PHE A 42 -2.44 4.77 -3.23
C PHE A 42 -2.76 4.48 -1.77
N VAL A 43 -2.49 5.45 -0.90
CA VAL A 43 -2.75 5.34 0.53
C VAL A 43 -3.69 6.46 0.96
N GLN A 44 -4.67 6.11 1.79
CA GLN A 44 -5.55 7.04 2.47
C GLN A 44 -5.54 6.69 3.96
N VAL A 45 -5.69 7.70 4.82
CA VAL A 45 -5.90 7.43 6.26
C VAL A 45 -7.23 6.70 6.40
N ALA A 46 -7.22 5.60 7.15
CA ALA A 46 -8.40 4.75 7.37
C ALA A 46 -9.46 5.44 8.23
#